data_AF-A0A377PVB1-F1
#
_entry.id   AF-A0A377PVB1-F1
#
_cell.length_a   1.000
_cell.length_b   1.000
_cell.length_c   1.000
_cell.angle_alpha   90.00
_cell.angle_beta   90.00
_cell.angle_gamma   90.00
#
_symmetry.space_group_name_H-M   'P 1'
#
loop_
_entity.id
_entity.type
_entity.pdbx_description
1 polymer ?
#
loop_
_entity_poly.entity_id
_entity_poly.type
_entity_poly.pdbx_seq_one_letter_code
_entity_poly.pdbx_strand_id
1 'polypeptide(L)'
;MRLTPKELDKLMLHYAGQLAKSRKERGIKLNYVESIALISMEIMELAREGNKSVAELMQFGREILRSDEVMDGVASMVDEVQVEVSFPDGTKLVTIHNPIEDNGKLTPGEYILKDEDIILNANKESISIKVSNKGDRPIQVGSHFHFFEVNTLLEFDRKQAYGKRLDIASGTSVRFEPGEEKSVNLIDFGGKQKIIGFNDLTNAQINKK
;
A
#
# COMPACT_ATOMS: atom_id res chain seq x y z
N MET A 1 -4.99 -38.80 -8.08
CA MET A 1 -5.60 -37.53 -7.61
C MET A 1 -5.91 -36.66 -8.82
N ARG A 2 -6.94 -35.80 -8.77
CA ARG A 2 -7.25 -34.84 -9.84
C ARG A 2 -6.63 -33.49 -9.48
N LEU A 3 -5.30 -33.41 -9.49
CA LEU A 3 -4.57 -32.21 -9.09
C LEU A 3 -4.73 -31.10 -10.13
N THR A 4 -5.09 -29.93 -9.65
CA THR A 4 -5.11 -28.68 -10.40
C THR A 4 -3.70 -28.09 -10.47
N PRO A 5 -3.42 -27.18 -11.43
CA PRO A 5 -2.15 -26.46 -11.49
C PRO A 5 -1.80 -25.74 -10.18
N LYS A 6 -2.80 -25.10 -9.53
CA LYS A 6 -2.62 -24.45 -8.23
C LYS A 6 -2.13 -25.42 -7.15
N GLU A 7 -2.67 -26.64 -7.11
CA GLU A 7 -2.24 -27.65 -6.13
C GLU A 7 -0.82 -28.16 -6.41
N LEU A 8 -0.41 -28.24 -7.69
CA LEU A 8 0.98 -28.56 -8.05
C LEU A 8 1.94 -27.44 -7.62
N ASP A 9 1.60 -26.18 -7.84
CA ASP A 9 2.41 -25.04 -7.39
C ASP A 9 2.55 -25.00 -5.86
N LYS A 10 1.45 -25.27 -5.14
CA LYS A 10 1.47 -25.34 -3.67
C LYS A 10 2.28 -26.52 -3.16
N LEU A 11 2.26 -27.66 -3.84
CA LEU A 11 3.12 -28.79 -3.50
C LEU A 11 4.61 -28.44 -3.69
N MET A 12 4.96 -27.75 -4.79
CA MET A 12 6.33 -27.28 -5.02
C MET A 12 6.77 -26.27 -3.95
N LEU A 13 5.89 -25.33 -3.58
CA LEU A 13 6.14 -24.37 -2.51
C LEU A 13 6.35 -25.06 -1.16
N HIS A 14 5.53 -26.07 -0.84
CA HIS A 14 5.68 -26.87 0.37
C HIS A 14 7.05 -27.58 0.39
N TYR A 15 7.49 -28.20 -0.71
CA TYR A 15 8.83 -28.81 -0.79
C TYR A 15 9.97 -27.80 -0.64
N ALA A 16 9.84 -26.60 -1.21
CA ALA A 16 10.82 -25.54 -1.01
C ALA A 16 10.92 -25.14 0.48
N GLY A 17 9.78 -25.06 1.17
CA GLY A 17 9.73 -24.83 2.62
C GLY A 17 10.35 -25.97 3.44
N GLN A 18 10.12 -27.23 3.05
CA GLN A 18 10.74 -28.38 3.72
C GLN A 18 12.27 -28.35 3.57
N LEU A 19 12.76 -28.01 2.38
CA LEU A 19 14.19 -27.84 2.12
C LEU A 19 14.78 -26.74 3.01
N ALA A 20 14.10 -25.59 3.11
CA ALA A 20 14.50 -24.50 3.97
C ALA A 20 14.51 -24.92 5.46
N LYS A 21 13.47 -25.62 5.92
CA LYS A 21 13.40 -26.17 7.29
C LYS A 21 14.57 -27.09 7.60
N SER A 22 14.87 -28.04 6.71
CA SER A 22 16.01 -28.96 6.86
C SER A 22 17.37 -28.24 6.86
N ARG A 23 17.52 -27.11 6.15
CA ARG A 23 18.72 -26.27 6.22
C ARG A 23 18.82 -25.55 7.56
N LYS A 24 17.72 -24.94 8.03
CA LYS A 24 17.62 -24.28 9.35
C LYS A 24 17.96 -25.24 10.49
N GLU A 25 17.42 -26.46 10.47
CA GLU A 25 17.68 -27.49 11.49
C GLU A 25 19.17 -27.91 11.56
N ARG A 26 19.93 -27.73 10.47
CA ARG A 26 21.39 -27.92 10.45
C ARG A 26 22.18 -26.68 10.87
N GLY A 27 21.50 -25.63 11.32
CA GLY A 27 22.12 -24.36 11.72
C GLY A 27 22.55 -23.47 10.56
N ILE A 28 22.08 -23.73 9.34
CA ILE A 28 22.36 -22.87 8.19
C ILE A 28 21.44 -21.66 8.26
N LYS A 29 22.02 -20.46 8.27
CA LYS A 29 21.28 -19.20 8.18
C LYS A 29 20.55 -19.10 6.84
N LEU A 30 19.24 -18.87 6.89
CA LEU A 30 18.42 -18.85 5.68
C LEU A 30 18.60 -17.57 4.88
N ASN A 31 18.57 -17.69 3.56
CA ASN A 31 18.50 -16.54 2.65
C ASN A 31 17.04 -16.08 2.42
N TYR A 32 16.86 -15.08 1.57
CA TYR A 32 15.56 -14.51 1.19
C TYR A 32 14.54 -15.57 0.72
N VAL A 33 14.94 -16.43 -0.23
CA VAL A 33 14.04 -17.41 -0.86
C VAL A 33 13.64 -18.49 0.14
N GLU A 34 14.60 -18.96 0.93
CA GLU A 34 14.36 -19.99 1.95
C GLU A 34 13.44 -19.48 3.06
N SER A 35 13.61 -18.22 3.46
CA SER A 35 12.78 -17.59 4.49
C SER A 35 11.31 -17.50 4.05
N ILE A 36 11.07 -17.01 2.83
CA ILE A 36 9.73 -16.93 2.24
C ILE A 36 9.10 -18.31 2.11
N ALA A 37 9.85 -19.29 1.61
CA ALA A 37 9.34 -20.65 1.41
C ALA A 37 8.98 -21.33 2.74
N LEU A 38 9.83 -21.18 3.77
CA LEU A 38 9.58 -21.73 5.10
C LEU A 38 8.32 -21.13 5.72
N ILE A 39 8.22 -19.80 5.75
CA ILE A 39 7.05 -19.10 6.30
C ILE A 39 5.78 -19.53 5.54
N SER A 40 5.82 -19.54 4.21
CA SER A 40 4.67 -19.92 3.39
C SER A 40 4.21 -21.35 3.66
N MET A 41 5.15 -22.30 3.79
CA MET A 41 4.84 -23.69 4.09
C MET A 41 4.21 -23.85 5.47
N GLU A 42 4.79 -23.27 6.51
CA GLU A 42 4.25 -23.38 7.87
C GLU A 42 2.83 -22.79 7.96
N ILE A 43 2.57 -21.66 7.27
CA ILE A 43 1.21 -21.08 7.20
C ILE A 43 0.23 -21.99 6.44
N MET A 44 0.67 -22.66 5.37
CA MET A 44 -0.14 -23.65 4.67
C MET A 44 -0.53 -24.83 5.57
N GLU A 45 0.42 -25.37 6.34
CA GLU A 45 0.18 -26.49 7.24
C GLU A 45 -0.76 -26.09 8.40
N LEU A 46 -0.54 -24.93 9.00
CA LEU A 46 -1.40 -24.45 10.10
C LEU A 46 -2.83 -24.14 9.62
N ALA A 47 -2.98 -23.60 8.41
CA ALA A 47 -4.31 -23.44 7.82
C ALA A 47 -4.98 -24.80 7.56
N ARG A 48 -4.20 -25.81 7.16
CA ARG A 48 -4.68 -27.18 6.93
C ARG A 48 -5.09 -27.89 8.21
N GLU A 49 -4.44 -27.63 9.35
CA GLU A 49 -4.87 -28.10 10.68
C GLU A 49 -6.24 -27.55 11.06
N GLY A 50 -6.61 -26.37 10.57
CA GLY A 50 -7.94 -25.78 10.76
C GLY A 50 -8.22 -25.28 12.18
N ASN A 51 -7.17 -25.11 13.00
CA ASN A 51 -7.27 -24.67 14.40
C ASN A 51 -6.97 -23.18 14.61
N LYS A 52 -6.54 -22.46 13.57
CA LYS A 52 -6.21 -21.03 13.59
C LYS A 52 -7.00 -20.28 12.54
N SER A 53 -7.39 -19.06 12.89
CA SER A 53 -7.97 -18.07 11.99
C SER A 53 -6.89 -17.37 11.16
N VAL A 54 -7.32 -16.65 10.11
CA VAL A 54 -6.42 -15.81 9.30
C VAL A 54 -5.63 -14.84 10.18
N ALA A 55 -6.31 -14.17 11.11
CA ALA A 55 -5.67 -13.18 11.99
C ALA A 55 -4.60 -13.80 12.91
N GLU A 56 -4.85 -14.99 13.44
CA GLU A 56 -3.87 -15.71 14.25
C GLU A 56 -2.65 -16.14 13.43
N LEU A 57 -2.85 -16.58 12.18
CA LEU A 57 -1.74 -16.91 11.27
C LEU A 57 -0.92 -15.68 10.87
N MET A 58 -1.55 -14.51 10.72
CA MET A 58 -0.83 -13.26 10.45
C MET A 58 0.14 -12.91 11.59
N GLN A 59 -0.23 -13.17 12.85
CA GLN A 59 0.64 -12.94 14.00
C GLN A 59 1.68 -14.05 14.16
N PHE A 60 1.24 -15.31 14.13
CA PHE A 60 2.12 -16.47 14.29
C PHE A 60 3.23 -16.50 13.23
N GLY A 61 2.95 -16.04 12.02
CA GLY A 61 3.95 -15.98 10.96
C GLY A 61 5.20 -15.17 11.30
N ARG A 62 5.10 -14.22 12.23
CA ARG A 62 6.23 -13.41 12.74
C ARG A 62 7.09 -14.15 13.76
N GLU A 63 6.61 -15.28 14.27
CA GLU A 63 7.31 -16.10 15.28
C GLU A 63 8.07 -17.28 14.63
N ILE A 64 7.88 -17.52 13.32
CA ILE A 64 8.46 -18.66 12.61
C ILE A 64 9.99 -18.54 12.47
N LEU A 65 10.47 -17.33 12.20
CA LEU A 65 11.89 -17.05 11.98
C LEU A 65 12.36 -15.91 12.85
N ARG A 66 13.41 -16.17 13.61
CA ARG A 66 14.16 -15.12 14.31
C ARG A 66 15.25 -14.56 13.41
N SER A 67 15.67 -13.34 13.71
CA SER A 67 16.70 -12.62 12.97
C SER A 67 18.07 -13.30 12.99
N ASP A 68 18.39 -14.07 14.04
CA ASP A 68 19.63 -14.85 14.14
C ASP A 68 19.64 -16.10 13.24
N GLU A 69 18.46 -16.53 12.76
CA GLU A 69 18.27 -17.71 11.91
C GLU A 69 18.34 -17.40 10.41
N VAL A 70 18.49 -16.12 10.04
CA VAL A 70 18.61 -15.66 8.66
C VAL A 70 19.94 -14.98 8.39
N MET A 71 20.30 -14.87 7.12
CA MET A 71 21.46 -14.09 6.67
C MET A 71 21.23 -12.59 6.92
N ASP A 72 22.31 -11.83 7.14
CA ASP A 72 22.23 -10.38 7.29
C ASP A 72 21.59 -9.72 6.05
N GLY A 73 20.75 -8.73 6.27
CA GLY A 73 19.95 -8.06 5.23
C GLY A 73 18.73 -8.82 4.70
N VAL A 74 18.47 -10.07 5.12
CA VAL A 74 17.23 -10.77 4.74
C VAL A 74 16.01 -10.10 5.37
N ALA A 75 16.10 -9.72 6.65
CA ALA A 75 14.98 -9.08 7.36
C ALA A 75 14.53 -7.79 6.66
N SER A 76 15.47 -6.95 6.22
CA SER A 76 15.18 -5.70 5.51
C SER A 76 14.65 -5.89 4.09
N MET A 77 14.73 -7.09 3.51
CA MET A 77 14.21 -7.40 2.17
C MET A 77 12.82 -8.03 2.20
N VAL A 78 12.41 -8.63 3.31
CA VAL A 78 11.12 -9.34 3.42
C VAL A 78 10.10 -8.43 4.12
N ASP A 79 9.55 -7.47 3.38
CA ASP A 79 8.51 -6.57 3.90
C ASP A 79 7.23 -7.33 4.26
N GLU A 80 6.85 -8.29 3.42
CA GLU A 80 5.72 -9.17 3.67
C GLU A 80 5.84 -10.51 2.96
N VAL A 81 5.16 -11.52 3.51
CA VAL A 81 4.95 -12.81 2.86
C VAL A 81 3.47 -13.03 2.65
N GLN A 82 3.07 -13.31 1.42
CA GLN A 82 1.68 -13.53 1.04
C GLN A 82 1.47 -14.95 0.54
N VAL A 83 0.48 -15.64 1.11
CA VAL A 83 0.13 -17.00 0.69
C VAL A 83 -1.39 -17.22 0.76
N GLU A 84 -1.98 -17.61 -0.37
CA GLU A 84 -3.34 -18.15 -0.37
C GLU A 84 -3.36 -19.59 0.12
N VAL A 85 -4.17 -19.89 1.13
CA VAL A 85 -4.26 -21.20 1.77
C VAL A 85 -5.72 -21.61 1.98
N SER A 86 -5.97 -22.92 2.05
CA SER A 86 -7.32 -23.47 2.19
C SER A 86 -7.63 -23.74 3.67
N PHE A 87 -8.54 -22.95 4.23
CA PHE A 87 -9.11 -23.17 5.56
C PHE A 87 -10.37 -24.05 5.47
N PRO A 88 -10.92 -24.53 6.61
CA PRO A 88 -12.21 -25.22 6.65
C PRO A 88 -13.37 -24.41 6.03
N ASP A 89 -13.27 -23.08 6.04
CA ASP A 89 -14.26 -22.14 5.48
C ASP A 89 -13.87 -21.60 4.08
N GLY A 90 -12.95 -22.29 3.39
CA GLY A 90 -12.52 -21.99 2.03
C GLY A 90 -11.17 -21.29 1.93
N THR A 91 -10.81 -20.88 0.71
CA THR A 91 -9.50 -20.25 0.45
C THR A 91 -9.49 -18.80 0.97
N LYS A 92 -8.43 -18.45 1.72
CA LYS A 92 -8.17 -17.09 2.19
C LYS A 92 -6.73 -16.69 1.89
N LEU A 93 -6.50 -15.40 1.67
CA LEU A 93 -5.17 -14.81 1.60
C LEU A 93 -4.68 -14.53 3.03
N VAL A 94 -3.50 -15.02 3.36
CA VAL A 94 -2.78 -14.65 4.59
C VAL A 94 -1.59 -13.79 4.19
N THR A 95 -1.46 -12.61 4.80
CA THR A 95 -0.34 -11.69 4.61
C THR A 95 0.35 -11.49 5.94
N ILE A 96 1.63 -11.83 6.00
CA ILE A 96 2.46 -11.65 7.20
C ILE A 96 3.36 -10.46 6.93
N HIS A 97 3.09 -9.33 7.59
CA HIS A 97 3.89 -8.13 7.49
C HIS A 97 5.09 -8.19 8.45
N ASN A 98 6.26 -7.78 7.97
CA ASN A 98 7.53 -7.78 8.72
C ASN A 98 7.72 -9.08 9.51
N PRO A 99 7.77 -10.24 8.82
CA PRO A 99 7.83 -11.56 9.46
C PRO A 99 9.12 -11.80 10.23
N ILE A 100 10.18 -11.04 9.97
CA ILE A 100 11.48 -11.17 10.62
C ILE A 100 11.88 -9.80 11.15
N GLU A 101 12.30 -9.71 12.41
CA GLU A 101 12.80 -8.46 12.97
C GLU A 101 14.13 -8.06 12.34
N ASP A 102 14.25 -6.80 11.91
CA ASP A 102 15.49 -6.27 11.36
C ASP A 102 16.42 -5.78 12.47
N ASN A 103 17.48 -6.54 12.73
CA ASN A 103 18.58 -6.18 13.63
C ASN A 103 19.94 -6.24 12.93
N GLY A 104 19.93 -6.32 11.60
CA GLY A 104 21.11 -6.43 10.77
C GLY A 104 21.83 -5.09 10.61
N LYS A 105 23.00 -5.14 9.96
CA LYS A 105 23.71 -3.92 9.51
C LYS A 105 23.60 -3.70 8.01
N LEU A 106 23.28 -4.76 7.27
CA LEU A 106 23.19 -4.72 5.82
C LEU A 106 21.76 -4.44 5.40
N THR A 107 21.54 -3.40 4.59
CA THR A 107 20.25 -3.13 3.95
C THR A 107 20.44 -3.12 2.43
N PRO A 108 20.15 -4.23 1.74
CA PRO A 108 20.32 -4.31 0.29
C PRO A 108 19.45 -3.28 -0.45
N GLY A 109 20.07 -2.46 -1.30
CA GLY A 109 19.36 -1.43 -2.05
C GLY A 109 18.96 -0.21 -1.23
N GLU A 110 19.63 0.03 -0.10
CA GLU A 110 19.36 1.21 0.73
C GLU A 110 19.47 2.52 -0.04
N TYR A 111 18.59 3.46 0.30
CA TYR A 111 18.62 4.82 -0.23
C TYR A 111 19.41 5.72 0.73
N ILE A 112 20.53 6.27 0.25
CA ILE A 112 21.29 7.28 0.97
C ILE A 112 20.77 8.66 0.53
N LEU A 113 19.78 9.16 1.25
CA LEU A 113 19.12 10.43 0.94
C LEU A 113 19.86 11.61 1.59
N LYS A 114 19.76 12.78 0.96
CA LYS A 114 20.14 14.05 1.61
C LYS A 114 19.05 14.47 2.58
N ASP A 115 19.44 15.19 3.64
CA ASP A 115 18.54 15.75 4.65
C ASP A 115 17.92 17.09 4.20
N GLU A 116 17.58 17.19 2.91
CA GLU A 116 17.04 18.41 2.30
C GLU A 116 15.58 18.17 1.86
N ASP A 117 14.70 19.10 2.19
CA ASP A 117 13.31 19.08 1.75
C ASP A 117 13.18 19.37 0.24
N ILE A 118 12.20 18.71 -0.40
CA ILE A 118 11.84 18.97 -1.79
C ILE A 118 10.66 19.96 -1.84
N ILE A 119 10.89 21.14 -2.42
CA ILE A 119 9.82 22.12 -2.66
C ILE A 119 8.95 21.66 -3.83
N LEU A 120 7.71 21.30 -3.52
CA LEU A 120 6.71 20.90 -4.51
C LEU A 120 6.10 22.12 -5.21
N ASN A 121 5.66 21.92 -6.46
CA ASN A 121 4.88 22.90 -7.23
C ASN A 121 5.49 24.32 -7.24
N ALA A 122 6.82 24.41 -7.27
CA ALA A 122 7.55 25.68 -7.18
C ALA A 122 7.02 26.72 -8.18
N ASN A 123 7.05 27.99 -7.76
CA ASN A 123 6.60 29.15 -8.54
C ASN A 123 5.09 29.17 -8.85
N LYS A 124 4.27 28.44 -8.10
CA LYS A 124 2.81 28.57 -8.17
C LYS A 124 2.25 29.26 -6.94
N GLU A 125 1.35 30.20 -7.17
CA GLU A 125 0.58 30.81 -6.10
C GLU A 125 -0.48 29.84 -5.60
N SER A 126 -0.46 29.62 -4.28
CA SER A 126 -1.37 28.73 -3.58
C SER A 126 -2.43 29.56 -2.86
N ILE A 127 -3.70 29.25 -3.08
CA ILE A 127 -4.81 29.88 -2.35
C ILE A 127 -5.39 28.90 -1.34
N SER A 128 -5.77 29.37 -0.16
CA SER A 128 -6.41 28.55 0.86
C SER A 128 -7.92 28.76 0.83
N ILE A 129 -8.69 27.67 0.69
CA ILE A 129 -10.15 27.70 0.73
C ILE A 129 -10.69 26.74 1.79
N LYS A 130 -11.76 27.15 2.47
CA LYS A 130 -12.47 26.30 3.43
C LYS A 130 -13.47 25.42 2.70
N VAL A 131 -13.47 24.12 3.02
CA VAL A 131 -14.30 23.11 2.39
C VAL A 131 -14.99 22.28 3.46
N SER A 132 -16.31 22.16 3.37
CA SER A 132 -17.14 21.37 4.29
C SER A 132 -17.83 20.23 3.56
N ASN A 133 -17.79 19.03 4.11
CA ASN A 133 -18.56 17.89 3.60
C ASN A 133 -19.94 17.85 4.25
N LYS A 134 -20.98 18.15 3.45
CA LYS A 134 -22.40 18.06 3.87
C LYS A 134 -23.02 16.69 3.59
N GLY A 135 -22.25 15.75 3.04
CA GLY A 135 -22.69 14.39 2.76
C GLY A 135 -22.68 13.50 3.99
N ASP A 136 -23.29 12.32 3.84
CA ASP A 136 -23.35 11.23 4.80
C ASP A 136 -22.24 10.18 4.59
N ARG A 137 -21.38 10.40 3.60
CA ARG A 137 -20.29 9.51 3.21
C ARG A 137 -18.97 10.27 3.10
N PRO A 138 -17.84 9.58 3.34
CA PRO A 138 -16.53 10.18 3.15
C PRO A 138 -16.25 10.49 1.68
N ILE A 139 -15.59 11.62 1.42
CA ILE A 139 -15.22 12.07 0.08
C ILE A 139 -13.71 12.30 0.05
N GLN A 140 -13.01 11.70 -0.91
CA GLN A 140 -11.56 11.83 -1.02
C GLN A 140 -11.19 12.39 -2.40
N VAL A 141 -10.42 13.49 -2.41
CA VAL A 141 -10.07 14.23 -3.63
C VAL A 141 -8.58 14.12 -3.87
N GLY A 142 -8.20 13.61 -5.05
CA GLY A 142 -6.81 13.43 -5.46
C GLY A 142 -6.10 14.73 -5.86
N SER A 143 -4.77 14.72 -5.79
CA SER A 143 -3.87 15.85 -6.09
C SER A 143 -4.12 16.55 -7.43
N HIS A 144 -4.52 15.82 -8.46
CA HIS A 144 -4.68 16.33 -9.84
C HIS A 144 -6.13 16.39 -10.32
N PHE A 145 -7.09 16.20 -9.42
CA PHE A 145 -8.50 16.36 -9.75
C PHE A 145 -8.84 17.84 -9.90
N HIS A 146 -9.68 18.19 -10.89
CA HIS A 146 -10.13 19.58 -11.04
C HIS A 146 -11.04 19.95 -9.86
N PHE A 147 -10.53 20.77 -8.94
CA PHE A 147 -11.17 20.95 -7.63
C PHE A 147 -12.57 21.57 -7.73
N PHE A 148 -12.79 22.41 -8.75
CA PHE A 148 -14.13 22.92 -9.10
C PHE A 148 -15.17 21.84 -9.35
N GLU A 149 -14.77 20.67 -9.83
CA GLU A 149 -15.65 19.57 -10.26
C GLU A 149 -15.74 18.44 -9.24
N VAL A 150 -15.27 18.61 -8.01
CA VAL A 150 -15.40 17.57 -6.98
C VAL A 150 -16.86 17.33 -6.62
N ASN A 151 -17.14 16.26 -5.87
CA ASN A 151 -18.49 15.90 -5.42
C ASN A 151 -19.28 17.12 -4.91
N THR A 152 -20.54 17.25 -5.34
CA THR A 152 -21.42 18.40 -5.06
C THR A 152 -21.75 18.57 -3.58
N LEU A 153 -21.60 17.51 -2.78
CA LEU A 153 -21.78 17.55 -1.32
C LEU A 153 -20.60 18.22 -0.58
N LEU A 154 -19.50 18.51 -1.27
CA LEU A 154 -18.47 19.41 -0.77
C LEU A 154 -18.88 20.86 -1.03
N GLU A 155 -19.13 21.60 0.04
CA GLU A 155 -19.50 23.00 0.05
C GLU A 155 -18.27 23.88 0.25
N PHE A 156 -18.04 24.78 -0.71
CA PHE A 156 -16.96 25.77 -0.74
C PHE A 156 -17.20 26.76 -1.88
N ASP A 157 -16.38 27.80 -1.99
CA ASP A 157 -16.42 28.71 -3.14
C ASP A 157 -15.87 28.04 -4.41
N ARG A 158 -16.77 27.45 -5.19
CA ARG A 158 -16.46 26.79 -6.47
C ARG A 158 -15.74 27.75 -7.43
N LYS A 159 -16.11 29.02 -7.48
CA LYS A 159 -15.54 29.98 -8.42
C LYS A 159 -14.04 30.17 -8.17
N GLN A 160 -13.61 30.19 -6.91
CA GLN A 160 -12.19 30.27 -6.55
C GLN A 160 -11.40 29.02 -6.95
N ALA A 161 -12.04 27.85 -7.02
CA ALA A 161 -11.42 26.58 -7.38
C ALA A 161 -11.37 26.29 -8.90
N TYR A 162 -11.98 27.15 -9.72
CA TYR A 162 -11.99 26.96 -11.17
C TYR A 162 -10.59 27.03 -11.76
N GLY A 163 -10.23 26.00 -12.51
CA GLY A 163 -8.90 25.83 -13.10
C GLY A 163 -7.80 25.47 -12.11
N LYS A 164 -8.15 25.02 -10.90
CA LYS A 164 -7.20 24.66 -9.85
C LYS A 164 -7.27 23.21 -9.43
N ARG A 165 -6.18 22.75 -8.80
CA ARG A 165 -6.03 21.43 -8.18
C ARG A 165 -5.39 21.56 -6.80
N LEU A 166 -5.46 20.49 -6.00
CA LEU A 166 -4.83 20.47 -4.68
C LEU A 166 -3.30 20.66 -4.77
N ASP A 167 -2.78 21.53 -3.91
CA ASP A 167 -1.36 21.79 -3.74
C ASP A 167 -0.73 20.81 -2.74
N ILE A 168 -0.65 19.55 -3.17
CA ILE A 168 -0.14 18.44 -2.37
C ILE A 168 0.79 17.57 -3.22
N ALA A 169 1.48 16.61 -2.59
CA ALA A 169 2.31 15.63 -3.28
C ALA A 169 1.51 14.87 -4.35
N SER A 170 2.12 14.69 -5.53
CA SER A 170 1.48 13.98 -6.64
C SER A 170 1.10 12.56 -6.23
N GLY A 171 -0.07 12.09 -6.66
CA GLY A 171 -0.61 10.78 -6.27
C GLY A 171 -1.31 10.72 -4.90
N THR A 172 -1.11 11.73 -4.03
CA THR A 172 -1.82 11.81 -2.75
C THR A 172 -3.20 12.45 -2.88
N SER A 173 -3.94 12.52 -1.77
CA SER A 173 -5.31 13.01 -1.72
C SER A 173 -5.68 13.61 -0.37
N VAL A 174 -6.69 14.46 -0.35
CA VAL A 174 -7.32 14.96 0.88
C VAL A 174 -8.67 14.28 1.08
N ARG A 175 -8.88 13.67 2.25
CA ARG A 175 -10.09 12.94 2.63
C ARG A 175 -10.96 13.78 3.55
N PHE A 176 -12.23 13.95 3.25
CA PHE A 176 -13.23 14.67 4.05
C PHE A 176 -14.23 13.68 4.64
N GLU A 177 -14.27 13.54 5.97
CA GLU A 177 -15.30 12.75 6.66
C GLU A 177 -16.68 13.45 6.61
N PRO A 178 -17.79 12.72 6.79
CA PRO A 178 -19.12 13.32 6.91
C PRO A 178 -19.18 14.43 7.97
N GLY A 179 -19.59 15.64 7.59
CA GLY A 179 -19.66 16.80 8.48
C GLY A 179 -18.32 17.52 8.73
N GLU A 180 -17.19 16.98 8.27
CA GLU A 180 -15.87 17.59 8.45
C GLU A 180 -15.76 18.90 7.67
N GLU A 181 -15.09 19.88 8.26
CA GLU A 181 -14.71 21.13 7.61
C GLU A 181 -13.22 21.39 7.78
N LYS A 182 -12.52 21.70 6.68
CA LYS A 182 -11.08 22.02 6.70
C LYS A 182 -10.69 22.99 5.60
N SER A 183 -9.56 23.64 5.80
CA SER A 183 -8.92 24.45 4.76
C SER A 183 -8.02 23.58 3.89
N VAL A 184 -8.07 23.78 2.58
CA VAL A 184 -7.17 23.16 1.61
C VAL A 184 -6.50 24.20 0.74
N ASN A 185 -5.30 23.90 0.30
CA ASN A 185 -4.51 24.75 -0.56
C ASN A 185 -4.66 24.31 -2.03
N LEU A 186 -4.89 25.27 -2.91
CA LEU A 186 -5.12 25.05 -4.33
C LEU A 186 -4.18 25.87 -5.19
N ILE A 187 -3.67 25.25 -6.26
CA ILE A 187 -2.80 25.87 -7.26
C ILE A 187 -3.41 25.69 -8.65
N ASP A 188 -3.07 26.61 -9.56
CA ASP A 188 -3.49 26.53 -10.96
C ASP A 188 -2.96 25.26 -11.65
N PHE A 189 -3.75 24.70 -12.57
CA PHE A 189 -3.24 23.68 -13.50
C PHE A 189 -2.06 24.24 -14.31
N GLY A 190 -1.08 23.38 -14.60
CA GLY A 190 -0.01 23.71 -15.54
C GLY A 190 -0.36 23.37 -16.99
N GLY A 191 0.65 23.40 -17.87
CA GLY A 191 0.52 22.96 -19.26
C GLY A 191 -0.46 23.82 -20.07
N LYS A 192 -1.21 23.19 -21.00
CA LYS A 192 -2.19 23.88 -21.86
C LYS A 192 -3.45 24.35 -21.13
N GLN A 193 -3.60 23.99 -19.84
CA GLN A 193 -4.79 24.28 -19.04
C GLN A 193 -6.10 23.87 -19.75
N LYS A 194 -6.09 22.71 -20.42
CA LYS A 194 -7.27 22.12 -21.05
C LYS A 194 -7.86 21.06 -20.13
N ILE A 195 -9.08 21.29 -19.67
CA ILE A 195 -9.79 20.45 -18.70
C ILE A 195 -10.85 19.66 -19.44
N ILE A 196 -10.76 18.33 -19.42
CA ILE A 196 -11.68 17.39 -20.08
C ILE A 196 -12.06 16.27 -19.11
N GLY A 197 -13.33 15.84 -19.10
CA GLY A 197 -13.83 14.78 -18.23
C GLY A 197 -14.27 15.32 -16.87
N PHE A 198 -13.81 14.70 -15.77
CA PHE A 198 -14.24 15.01 -14.39
C PHE A 198 -15.76 14.88 -14.20
N ASN A 199 -16.51 15.97 -14.12
CA ASN A 199 -17.98 15.98 -14.11
C ASN A 199 -18.55 16.68 -15.36
N ASP A 200 -17.74 16.78 -16.41
CA ASP A 200 -18.09 17.40 -17.69
C ASP A 200 -18.52 18.88 -17.59
N LEU A 201 -18.15 19.57 -16.50
CA LEU A 201 -18.57 20.96 -16.27
C LEU A 201 -17.72 21.98 -17.03
N THR A 202 -16.47 21.61 -17.37
CA THR A 202 -15.55 22.51 -18.06
C THR A 202 -15.38 22.16 -19.53
N ASN A 203 -14.92 20.95 -19.83
CA ASN A 203 -14.70 20.41 -21.19
C ASN A 203 -14.09 21.40 -22.21
N ALA A 204 -13.18 22.25 -21.75
CA ALA A 204 -12.64 23.37 -22.51
C ALA A 204 -11.25 23.76 -22.03
N GLN A 205 -10.62 24.65 -22.80
CA GLN A 205 -9.42 25.34 -22.34
C GLN A 205 -9.82 26.43 -21.34
N ILE A 206 -9.09 26.52 -20.22
CA ILE A 206 -9.26 27.58 -19.24
C ILE A 206 -8.79 28.87 -19.89
N ASN A 207 -9.73 29.75 -20.19
CA ASN A 207 -9.41 31.10 -20.62
C ASN A 207 -9.42 31.99 -19.37
N LYS A 208 -8.23 32.45 -18.93
CA LYS A 208 -8.16 33.58 -18.00
C LYS A 208 -8.68 34.80 -18.78
N LYS A 209 -9.88 35.29 -18.43
CA LYS A 209 -10.31 36.64 -18.80
C LYS A 209 -9.50 37.67 -18.02
#